data_AF-A0A1A8ICM4-F1
#
_entry.id   AF-A0A1A8ICM4-F1
#
_cell.length_a   1.000
_cell.length_b   1.000
_cell.length_c   1.000
_cell.angle_alpha   90.00
_cell.angle_beta   90.00
_cell.angle_gamma   90.00
#
_symmetry.space_group_name_H-M   'P 1'
#
loop_
_entity.id
_entity.type
_entity.pdbx_description
1 polymer ?
#
loop_
_entity_poly.entity_id
_entity_poly.type
_entity_poly.pdbx_seq_one_letter_code
_entity_poly.pdbx_strand_id
1 'polypeptide(L)'
;EVIHLDSKNGCCSTFIYGALGTLPVVQVVLQVSSAVAGALQDQIAVSGVEPSIQTLSNRNQLTKSQRASVRQKASEGLLLLAGLLDGSAGELLPAAVSLAELLAERLQELHRLLPLDQLDATELQRWPCTSWRSEVEPGHMTSFFTWFDFLDHLMCEAPQVLSVQVAQSVHRRWLVDTLHPQLSHTCEKVVLVSTSMLCATIRLVQSSFLLDQMVHFLLRTPSLMRLLLRHCNHISDQISMASMSLVDEMLQKPHRDILDILVLSFLQSRCYVSAATDGQEDKQLETNEDSQDLDDDPFFSDGLSDGPPAQPINEDVVNRLSAFSHPLLDEYLLDPYVHLSPGCRSLFSVLIRVMAEVMQRIQQVSDLSEQLLDTRRHLLGLSQHTGSEHLTLLKGIIVLEEFCKELAAIAFVKKPLNRD
;
A
#
# COMPACT_ATOMS: atom_id res chain seq x y z
N GLU A 1 -41.28 15.07 2.70
CA GLU A 1 -42.10 14.12 1.92
C GLU A 1 -41.18 13.18 1.19
N VAL A 2 -41.46 11.89 1.33
CA VAL A 2 -40.74 10.77 0.73
C VAL A 2 -41.02 10.75 -0.76
N ILE A 3 -39.98 10.74 -1.61
CA ILE A 3 -40.10 10.22 -2.99
C ILE A 3 -38.90 9.35 -3.32
N HIS A 4 -39.21 8.07 -3.42
CA HIS A 4 -38.64 7.01 -4.24
C HIS A 4 -37.46 7.39 -5.17
N LEU A 5 -36.33 6.73 -4.92
CA LEU A 5 -35.38 6.37 -5.95
C LEU A 5 -36.05 5.37 -6.91
N ASP A 6 -36.08 5.73 -8.19
CA ASP A 6 -36.18 4.72 -9.25
C ASP A 6 -35.06 4.95 -10.26
N SER A 7 -34.48 3.82 -10.65
CA SER A 7 -33.29 3.68 -11.47
C SER A 7 -33.64 3.89 -12.94
N LYS A 8 -33.01 4.88 -13.59
CA LYS A 8 -32.44 4.82 -14.95
C LYS A 8 -32.10 6.23 -15.47
N ASN A 9 -30.92 6.32 -16.10
CA ASN A 9 -30.41 7.41 -16.94
C ASN A 9 -29.89 8.68 -16.24
N GLY A 10 -28.57 8.73 -16.03
CA GLY A 10 -27.67 9.63 -16.76
C GLY A 10 -27.99 11.13 -16.89
N CYS A 11 -28.72 11.77 -15.97
CA CYS A 11 -29.09 13.19 -16.12
C CYS A 11 -28.83 14.08 -14.88
N CYS A 12 -28.08 13.64 -13.87
CA CYS A 12 -27.78 14.51 -12.71
C CYS A 12 -26.63 15.50 -12.94
N SER A 13 -25.76 15.30 -13.96
CA SER A 13 -24.70 16.28 -14.25
C SER A 13 -25.23 17.55 -14.91
N THR A 14 -26.28 17.45 -15.74
CA THR A 14 -26.77 18.58 -16.54
C THR A 14 -27.51 19.64 -15.71
N PHE A 15 -28.12 19.26 -14.58
CA PHE A 15 -28.85 20.22 -13.75
C PHE A 15 -27.94 21.12 -12.91
N ILE A 16 -26.74 20.65 -12.54
CA ILE A 16 -25.75 21.45 -11.81
C ILE A 16 -25.06 22.45 -12.75
N TYR A 17 -24.80 22.07 -14.02
CA TYR A 17 -24.25 22.98 -15.03
C TYR A 17 -25.22 24.12 -15.41
N GLY A 18 -26.53 23.87 -15.41
CA GLY A 18 -27.55 24.89 -15.75
C GLY A 18 -27.73 25.97 -14.68
N ALA A 19 -27.58 25.64 -13.40
CA ALA A 19 -27.77 26.57 -12.28
C ALA A 19 -26.52 27.40 -11.94
N LEU A 20 -25.32 26.88 -12.24
CA LEU A 20 -24.05 27.60 -12.04
C LEU A 20 -23.69 28.54 -13.20
N GLY A 21 -24.27 28.34 -14.39
CA GLY A 21 -24.00 29.12 -15.60
C GLY A 21 -24.52 30.56 -15.61
N THR A 22 -25.33 30.97 -14.63
CA THR A 22 -25.90 32.33 -14.52
C THR A 22 -25.15 33.24 -13.54
N LEU A 23 -24.13 32.73 -12.85
CA LEU A 23 -23.26 33.53 -12.00
C LEU A 23 -22.27 34.33 -12.88
N PRO A 24 -22.16 35.67 -12.72
CA PRO A 24 -21.29 36.52 -13.53
C PRO A 24 -19.82 36.05 -13.55
N VAL A 25 -19.37 35.43 -12.46
CA VAL A 25 -18.02 34.87 -12.31
C VAL A 25 -17.79 33.64 -13.20
N VAL A 26 -18.81 32.78 -13.38
CA VAL A 26 -18.73 31.59 -14.24
C VAL A 26 -18.76 31.98 -15.71
N GLN A 27 -19.51 33.04 -16.06
CA GLN A 27 -19.55 33.58 -17.42
C GLN A 27 -18.21 34.23 -17.82
N VAL A 28 -17.53 34.90 -16.87
CA VAL A 28 -16.17 35.43 -17.08
C VAL A 28 -15.15 34.31 -17.21
N VAL A 29 -15.24 33.24 -16.42
CA VAL A 29 -14.33 32.08 -16.54
C VAL A 29 -14.56 31.31 -17.84
N LEU A 30 -15.80 31.17 -18.30
CA LEU A 30 -16.13 30.55 -19.59
C LEU A 30 -15.75 31.44 -20.78
N GLN A 31 -15.89 32.76 -20.69
CA GLN A 31 -15.42 33.70 -21.71
C GLN A 31 -13.90 33.79 -21.77
N VAL A 32 -13.20 33.71 -20.63
CA VAL A 32 -11.73 33.60 -20.61
C VAL A 32 -11.30 32.26 -21.15
N SER A 33 -12.02 31.17 -20.86
CA SER A 33 -11.72 29.84 -21.41
C SER A 33 -12.00 29.75 -22.90
N SER A 34 -13.07 30.38 -23.42
CA SER A 34 -13.36 30.43 -24.86
C SER A 34 -12.48 31.45 -25.59
N ALA A 35 -12.04 32.52 -24.95
CA ALA A 35 -11.07 33.45 -25.50
C ALA A 35 -9.65 32.89 -25.48
N VAL A 36 -9.29 32.05 -24.50
CA VAL A 36 -8.02 31.31 -24.47
C VAL A 36 -8.06 30.13 -25.43
N ALA A 37 -9.18 29.41 -25.53
CA ALA A 37 -9.36 28.37 -26.53
C ALA A 37 -9.40 28.96 -27.95
N GLY A 38 -10.08 30.10 -28.16
CA GLY A 38 -10.10 30.85 -29.41
C GLY A 38 -8.77 31.50 -29.76
N ALA A 39 -8.03 32.04 -28.78
CA ALA A 39 -6.68 32.56 -29.00
C ALA A 39 -5.67 31.43 -29.24
N LEU A 40 -5.87 30.24 -28.67
CA LEU A 40 -5.11 29.04 -29.03
C LEU A 40 -5.51 28.55 -30.42
N GLN A 41 -6.79 28.56 -30.79
CA GLN A 41 -7.26 28.17 -32.13
C GLN A 41 -6.72 29.12 -33.21
N ASP A 42 -6.73 30.43 -32.97
CA ASP A 42 -6.19 31.45 -33.89
C ASP A 42 -4.66 31.49 -33.89
N GLN A 43 -3.98 31.17 -32.78
CA GLN A 43 -2.51 31.00 -32.77
C GLN A 43 -2.05 29.70 -33.44
N ILE A 44 -2.84 28.62 -33.32
CA ILE A 44 -2.62 27.35 -34.02
C ILE A 44 -2.90 27.52 -35.53
N ALA A 45 -3.84 28.38 -35.92
CA ALA A 45 -4.18 28.62 -37.33
C ALA A 45 -3.24 29.62 -38.04
N VAL A 46 -2.58 30.54 -37.33
CA VAL A 46 -1.79 31.64 -37.94
C VAL A 46 -0.27 31.46 -37.77
N SER A 47 0.19 30.55 -36.91
CA SER A 47 1.60 30.17 -36.84
C SER A 47 1.72 28.69 -36.50
N GLY A 48 2.44 27.91 -37.30
CA GLY A 48 2.76 26.51 -37.02
C GLY A 48 3.66 26.37 -35.79
N VAL A 49 3.11 26.64 -34.61
CA VAL A 49 3.79 26.70 -33.34
C VAL A 49 3.13 25.66 -32.45
N GLU A 50 3.87 24.58 -32.22
CA GLU A 50 3.68 23.67 -31.09
C GLU A 50 3.24 24.46 -29.86
N PRO A 51 2.40 23.92 -28.95
CA PRO A 51 2.31 24.48 -27.60
C PRO A 51 3.72 24.51 -27.02
N SER A 52 4.38 25.66 -27.14
CA SER A 52 5.85 25.70 -27.09
C SER A 52 6.29 25.13 -25.74
N ILE A 53 7.25 24.21 -25.74
CA ILE A 53 7.82 23.58 -24.53
C ILE A 53 8.10 24.63 -23.43
N GLN A 54 8.41 25.86 -23.84
CA GLN A 54 8.60 27.01 -22.99
C GLN A 54 7.35 27.40 -22.15
N THR A 55 6.13 27.33 -22.70
CA THR A 55 4.89 27.55 -21.95
C THR A 55 4.61 26.46 -20.90
N LEU A 56 4.85 25.19 -21.25
CA LEU A 56 4.74 24.06 -20.34
C LEU A 56 5.77 24.16 -19.20
N SER A 57 7.01 24.46 -19.55
CA SER A 57 8.11 24.69 -18.60
C SER A 57 7.80 25.87 -17.68
N ASN A 58 7.38 27.02 -18.22
CA ASN A 58 7.03 28.18 -17.42
C ASN A 58 5.89 27.89 -16.43
N ARG A 59 4.86 27.14 -16.85
CA ARG A 59 3.75 26.77 -15.96
C ARG A 59 4.19 25.78 -14.87
N ASN A 60 5.07 24.84 -15.20
CA ASN A 60 5.70 23.96 -14.20
C ASN A 60 6.62 24.74 -13.24
N GLN A 61 7.25 25.83 -13.68
CA GLN A 61 8.00 26.70 -12.76
C GLN A 61 7.05 27.46 -11.81
N LEU A 62 5.84 27.82 -12.25
CA LEU A 62 4.85 28.47 -11.38
C LEU A 62 4.30 27.55 -10.29
N THR A 63 4.34 26.22 -10.46
CA THR A 63 4.01 25.28 -9.38
C THR A 63 5.05 25.28 -8.25
N LYS A 64 6.23 25.89 -8.49
CA LYS A 64 7.28 26.11 -7.47
C LYS A 64 7.10 27.42 -6.68
N SER A 65 6.08 28.23 -6.98
CA SER A 65 5.85 29.51 -6.31
C SER A 65 5.62 29.32 -4.80
N GLN A 66 6.10 30.25 -3.97
CA GLN A 66 5.79 30.25 -2.53
C GLN A 66 4.32 30.57 -2.25
N ARG A 67 3.60 31.20 -3.19
CA ARG A 67 2.18 31.55 -2.99
C ARG A 67 1.27 30.37 -3.35
N ALA A 68 0.52 29.87 -2.38
CA ALA A 68 -0.44 28.77 -2.57
C ALA A 68 -1.41 29.01 -3.74
N SER A 69 -1.98 30.21 -3.84
CA SER A 69 -2.90 30.58 -4.92
C SER A 69 -2.26 30.52 -6.32
N VAL A 70 -0.97 30.85 -6.44
CA VAL A 70 -0.24 30.77 -7.72
C VAL A 70 0.01 29.31 -8.10
N ARG A 71 0.43 28.48 -7.14
CA ARG A 71 0.63 27.04 -7.36
C ARG A 71 -0.65 26.35 -7.79
N GLN A 72 -1.75 26.65 -7.11
CA GLN A 72 -3.06 26.07 -7.42
C GLN A 72 -3.53 26.48 -8.82
N LYS A 73 -3.45 27.78 -9.16
CA LYS A 73 -3.83 28.25 -10.51
C LYS A 73 -2.94 27.67 -11.61
N ALA A 74 -1.65 27.49 -11.34
CA ALA A 74 -0.75 26.82 -12.26
C ALA A 74 -1.14 25.35 -12.48
N SER A 75 -1.47 24.63 -11.40
CA SER A 75 -1.90 23.23 -11.42
C SER A 75 -3.26 23.05 -12.11
N GLU A 76 -4.23 23.93 -11.86
CA GLU A 76 -5.50 24.00 -12.60
C GLU A 76 -5.26 24.24 -14.10
N GLY A 77 -4.33 25.13 -14.45
CA GLY A 77 -3.94 25.37 -15.83
C GLY A 77 -3.26 24.17 -16.49
N LEU A 78 -2.50 23.36 -15.75
CA LEU A 78 -1.92 22.12 -16.23
C LEU A 78 -2.99 21.05 -16.48
N LEU A 79 -3.99 20.93 -15.61
CA LEU A 79 -5.13 20.01 -15.81
C LEU A 79 -5.93 20.38 -17.07
N LEU A 80 -6.19 21.67 -17.29
CA LEU A 80 -6.87 22.13 -18.50
C LEU A 80 -6.06 21.83 -19.77
N LEU A 81 -4.74 22.04 -19.74
CA LEU A 81 -3.88 21.67 -20.87
C LEU A 81 -3.83 20.15 -21.09
N ALA A 82 -3.75 19.37 -20.02
CA ALA A 82 -3.76 17.92 -20.07
C ALA A 82 -5.04 17.39 -20.73
N GLY A 83 -6.19 17.98 -20.40
CA GLY A 83 -7.49 17.66 -21.02
C GLY A 83 -7.56 17.97 -22.53
N LEU A 84 -6.75 18.89 -23.05
CA LEU A 84 -6.70 19.23 -24.47
C LEU A 84 -5.78 18.29 -25.28
N LEU A 85 -4.92 17.51 -24.61
CA LEU A 85 -3.99 16.56 -25.24
C LEU A 85 -4.68 15.22 -25.50
N ASP A 86 -5.83 15.26 -26.17
CA ASP A 86 -6.53 14.04 -26.56
C ASP A 86 -5.83 13.45 -27.80
N GLY A 87 -5.13 12.33 -27.59
CA GLY A 87 -4.19 11.72 -28.53
C GLY A 87 -4.79 11.11 -29.80
N SER A 88 -5.98 11.56 -30.23
CA SER A 88 -6.63 11.17 -31.48
C SER A 88 -5.85 11.62 -32.73
N ALA A 89 -4.99 12.63 -32.61
CA ALA A 89 -4.04 13.04 -33.62
C ALA A 89 -2.61 12.82 -33.10
N GLY A 90 -1.86 11.89 -33.70
CA GLY A 90 -0.48 11.55 -33.30
C GLY A 90 0.50 12.74 -33.27
N GLU A 91 0.10 13.89 -33.82
CA GLU A 91 0.81 15.17 -33.77
C GLU A 91 0.97 15.74 -32.34
N LEU A 92 0.08 15.41 -31.41
CA LEU A 92 0.13 15.92 -30.03
C LEU A 92 0.95 15.04 -29.07
N LEU A 93 1.40 13.86 -29.52
CA LEU A 93 2.17 12.93 -28.70
C LEU A 93 3.51 13.52 -28.19
N PRO A 94 4.32 14.24 -28.99
CA PRO A 94 5.57 14.83 -28.51
C PRO A 94 5.35 15.84 -27.37
N ALA A 95 4.26 16.60 -27.43
CA ALA A 95 3.88 17.54 -26.37
C ALA A 95 3.46 16.80 -25.09
N ALA A 96 2.71 15.70 -25.21
CA ALA A 96 2.33 14.85 -24.08
C ALA A 96 3.55 14.20 -23.40
N VAL A 97 4.50 13.68 -24.16
CA VAL A 97 5.77 13.13 -23.64
C VAL A 97 6.57 14.21 -22.91
N SER A 98 6.70 15.39 -23.50
CA SER A 98 7.44 16.51 -22.90
C SER A 98 6.80 16.97 -21.58
N LEU A 99 5.47 17.05 -21.53
CA LEU A 99 4.74 17.38 -20.31
C LEU A 99 4.92 16.29 -19.24
N ALA A 100 4.78 15.01 -19.62
CA ALA A 100 4.97 13.88 -18.71
C ALA A 100 6.36 13.89 -18.05
N GLU A 101 7.41 14.17 -18.82
CA GLU A 101 8.77 14.29 -18.31
C GLU A 101 8.92 15.42 -17.30
N LEU A 102 8.37 16.62 -17.58
CA LEU A 102 8.42 17.77 -16.67
C LEU A 102 7.66 17.50 -15.36
N LEU A 103 6.54 16.79 -15.44
CA LEU A 103 5.70 16.44 -14.29
C LEU A 103 6.40 15.41 -13.37
N ALA A 104 6.98 14.37 -13.97
CA ALA A 104 7.73 13.34 -13.25
C ALA A 104 9.05 13.89 -12.68
N GLU A 105 9.74 14.76 -13.40
CA GLU A 105 10.93 15.47 -12.91
C GLU A 105 10.61 16.29 -11.66
N ARG A 106 9.47 16.98 -11.64
CA ARG A 106 9.05 17.74 -10.48
C ARG A 106 8.81 16.86 -9.24
N LEU A 107 8.21 15.69 -9.41
CA LEU A 107 8.05 14.71 -8.32
C LEU A 107 9.41 14.27 -7.78
N GLN A 108 10.34 13.99 -8.68
CA GLN A 108 11.70 13.57 -8.34
C GLN A 108 12.47 14.67 -7.59
N GLU A 109 12.37 15.93 -8.03
CA GLU A 109 12.94 17.09 -7.32
C GLU A 109 12.40 17.19 -5.90
N LEU A 110 11.07 17.08 -5.73
CA LEU A 110 10.44 17.16 -4.42
C LEU A 110 10.88 16.03 -3.49
N HIS A 111 11.05 14.82 -4.01
CA HIS A 111 11.61 13.69 -3.24
C HIS A 111 13.03 13.97 -2.76
N ARG A 112 13.89 14.57 -3.62
CA ARG A 112 15.27 14.93 -3.25
C ARG A 112 15.37 16.00 -2.18
N LEU A 113 14.33 16.81 -1.98
CA LEU A 113 14.27 17.83 -0.94
C LEU A 113 13.86 17.26 0.43
N LEU A 114 13.43 15.99 0.48
CA LEU A 114 13.02 15.35 1.73
C LEU A 114 14.24 15.10 2.63
N PRO A 115 14.18 15.50 3.91
CA PRO A 115 15.28 15.28 4.85
C PRO A 115 15.23 13.83 5.36
N LEU A 116 15.62 12.85 4.52
CA LEU A 116 15.48 11.41 4.80
C LEU A 116 16.07 10.99 6.16
N ASP A 117 17.14 11.64 6.61
CA ASP A 117 17.80 11.34 7.88
C ASP A 117 16.96 11.76 9.11
N GLN A 118 16.09 12.76 8.96
CA GLN A 118 15.29 13.34 10.04
C GLN A 118 13.84 12.86 10.07
N LEU A 119 13.39 12.18 9.00
CA LEU A 119 12.01 11.72 8.89
C LEU A 119 11.73 10.56 9.85
N ASP A 120 10.60 10.64 10.54
CA ASP A 120 10.06 9.50 11.28
C ASP A 120 9.30 8.57 10.33
N ALA A 121 9.67 7.29 10.35
CA ALA A 121 9.06 6.26 9.53
C ALA A 121 7.60 6.01 9.93
N THR A 122 7.27 6.16 11.22
CA THR A 122 5.92 5.89 11.73
C THR A 122 4.95 7.03 11.39
N GLU A 123 5.42 8.28 11.43
CA GLU A 123 4.67 9.43 10.93
C GLU A 123 4.38 9.30 9.43
N LEU A 124 5.38 8.87 8.66
CA LEU A 124 5.28 8.71 7.22
C LEU A 124 4.26 7.65 6.81
N GLN A 125 4.25 6.49 7.48
CA GLN A 125 3.25 5.44 7.22
C GLN A 125 1.82 5.92 7.44
N ARG A 126 1.61 6.76 8.45
CA ARG A 126 0.30 7.33 8.81
C ARG A 126 0.03 8.68 8.15
N TRP A 127 0.83 9.07 7.16
CA TRP A 127 0.70 10.39 6.53
C TRP A 127 -0.70 10.58 5.94
N PRO A 128 -1.42 11.67 6.28
CA PRO A 128 -2.78 11.85 5.83
C PRO A 128 -2.85 12.12 4.33
N CYS A 129 -4.03 11.94 3.73
CA CYS A 129 -4.28 12.41 2.37
C CYS A 129 -4.12 13.93 2.31
N THR A 130 -3.18 14.42 1.50
CA THR A 130 -2.94 15.86 1.33
C THR A 130 -3.45 16.31 -0.02
N SER A 131 -4.62 16.96 -0.04
CA SER A 131 -5.20 17.46 -1.28
C SER A 131 -4.26 18.46 -1.96
N TRP A 132 -4.06 18.31 -3.27
CA TRP A 132 -3.31 19.25 -4.08
C TRP A 132 -3.95 20.65 -4.13
N ARG A 133 -5.23 20.77 -3.77
CA ARG A 133 -5.96 22.04 -3.62
C ARG A 133 -5.76 22.68 -2.23
N SER A 134 -4.88 22.13 -1.39
CA SER A 134 -4.59 22.67 -0.07
C SER A 134 -3.98 24.07 -0.15
N GLU A 135 -4.50 24.99 0.65
CA GLU A 135 -4.00 26.37 0.77
C GLU A 135 -2.88 26.52 1.81
N VAL A 136 -2.57 25.45 2.55
CA VAL A 136 -1.57 25.47 3.64
C VAL A 136 -0.17 25.65 3.06
N GLU A 137 0.65 26.50 3.70
CA GLU A 137 2.08 26.64 3.36
C GLU A 137 2.79 25.30 3.54
N PRO A 138 3.32 24.70 2.46
CA PRO A 138 3.73 23.31 2.50
C PRO A 138 5.17 23.20 3.00
N GLY A 139 5.38 22.35 4.01
CA GLY A 139 6.71 21.80 4.28
C GLY A 139 7.16 20.89 3.13
N HIS A 140 8.39 20.37 3.18
CA HIS A 140 8.91 19.49 2.13
C HIS A 140 8.04 18.24 1.94
N MET A 141 7.60 17.65 3.04
CA MET A 141 6.69 16.49 3.07
C MET A 141 5.33 16.80 2.44
N THR A 142 4.66 17.86 2.89
CA THR A 142 3.40 18.32 2.33
C THR A 142 3.55 18.64 0.84
N SER A 143 4.66 19.25 0.42
CA SER A 143 4.93 19.56 -0.99
C SER A 143 5.02 18.30 -1.83
N PHE A 144 5.70 17.26 -1.34
CA PHE A 144 5.81 15.98 -2.03
C PHE A 144 4.43 15.31 -2.18
N PHE A 145 3.69 15.12 -1.08
CA PHE A 145 2.41 14.42 -1.13
C PHE A 145 1.29 15.21 -1.83
N THR A 146 1.31 16.55 -1.78
CA THR A 146 0.37 17.37 -2.57
C THR A 146 0.65 17.29 -4.06
N TRP A 147 1.93 17.21 -4.47
CA TRP A 147 2.27 16.98 -5.87
C TRP A 147 1.97 15.56 -6.33
N PHE A 148 2.19 14.56 -5.48
CA PHE A 148 1.78 13.18 -5.74
C PHE A 148 0.26 13.08 -5.95
N ASP A 149 -0.54 13.68 -5.06
CA ASP A 149 -2.01 13.76 -5.18
C ASP A 149 -2.45 14.48 -6.46
N PHE A 150 -1.74 15.55 -6.85
CA PHE A 150 -1.99 16.23 -8.12
C PHE A 150 -1.76 15.32 -9.34
N LEU A 151 -0.64 14.59 -9.37
CA LEU A 151 -0.33 13.68 -10.48
C LEU A 151 -1.32 12.52 -10.54
N ASP A 152 -1.68 11.97 -9.39
CA ASP A 152 -2.68 10.89 -9.27
C ASP A 152 -4.04 11.35 -9.80
N HIS A 153 -4.50 12.53 -9.36
CA HIS A 153 -5.73 13.15 -9.88
C HIS A 153 -5.65 13.46 -11.38
N LEU A 154 -4.52 14.00 -11.87
CA LEU A 154 -4.32 14.28 -13.29
C LEU A 154 -4.45 13.00 -14.13
N MET A 155 -3.88 11.88 -13.67
CA MET A 155 -3.96 10.62 -14.39
C MET A 155 -5.37 9.99 -14.39
N CYS A 156 -6.21 10.33 -13.41
CA CYS A 156 -7.63 9.94 -13.40
C CYS A 156 -8.47 10.74 -14.40
N GLU A 157 -8.17 12.01 -14.61
CA GLU A 157 -9.00 12.93 -15.42
C GLU A 157 -8.48 13.15 -16.85
N ALA A 158 -7.19 12.94 -17.11
CA ALA A 158 -6.57 13.19 -18.40
C ALA A 158 -6.84 12.08 -19.43
N PRO A 159 -6.68 12.36 -20.75
CA PRO A 159 -6.72 11.35 -21.79
C PRO A 159 -5.72 10.22 -21.53
N GLN A 160 -6.14 8.98 -21.82
CA GLN A 160 -5.36 7.77 -21.53
C GLN A 160 -3.91 7.83 -22.04
N VAL A 161 -3.70 8.40 -23.23
CA VAL A 161 -2.35 8.54 -23.82
C VAL A 161 -1.43 9.34 -22.90
N LEU A 162 -1.90 10.48 -22.38
CA LEU A 162 -1.12 11.30 -21.45
C LEU A 162 -0.95 10.59 -20.11
N SER A 163 -2.00 9.98 -19.56
CA SER A 163 -1.91 9.26 -18.28
C SER A 163 -0.86 8.14 -18.32
N VAL A 164 -0.80 7.39 -19.43
CA VAL A 164 0.22 6.36 -19.65
C VAL A 164 1.63 6.97 -19.72
N GLN A 165 1.81 8.09 -20.44
CA GLN A 165 3.11 8.75 -20.51
C GLN A 165 3.57 9.28 -19.15
N VAL A 166 2.68 9.93 -18.39
CA VAL A 166 2.98 10.43 -17.04
C VAL A 166 3.36 9.27 -16.12
N ALA A 167 2.59 8.17 -16.13
CA ALA A 167 2.88 7.00 -15.32
C ALA A 167 4.25 6.38 -15.67
N GLN A 168 4.58 6.23 -16.96
CA GLN A 168 5.87 5.72 -17.42
C GLN A 168 7.04 6.63 -17.02
N SER A 169 6.89 7.95 -17.15
CA SER A 169 7.91 8.92 -16.72
C SER A 169 8.10 8.90 -15.21
N VAL A 170 7.03 8.76 -14.41
CA VAL A 170 7.10 8.60 -12.94
C VAL A 170 7.80 7.30 -12.57
N HIS A 171 7.47 6.19 -13.23
CA HIS A 171 8.14 4.91 -13.00
C HIS A 171 9.65 5.02 -13.24
N ARG A 172 10.05 5.56 -14.39
CA ARG A 172 11.47 5.71 -14.73
C ARG A 172 12.20 6.63 -13.74
N ARG A 173 11.73 7.85 -13.56
CA ARG A 173 12.47 8.88 -12.80
C ARG A 173 12.37 8.69 -11.29
N TRP A 174 11.20 8.37 -10.77
CA TRP A 174 11.00 8.29 -9.33
C TRP A 174 11.17 6.86 -8.81
N LEU A 175 10.46 5.88 -9.36
CA LEU A 175 10.56 4.50 -8.86
C LEU A 175 11.94 3.89 -9.13
N VAL A 176 12.41 3.93 -10.38
CA VAL A 176 13.68 3.30 -10.78
C VAL A 176 14.89 4.16 -10.41
N ASP A 177 14.97 5.42 -10.86
CA ASP A 177 16.19 6.20 -10.64
C ASP A 177 16.37 6.68 -9.20
N THR A 178 15.29 6.75 -8.40
CA THR A 178 15.33 7.32 -7.04
C THR A 178 15.04 6.28 -5.95
N LEU A 179 13.89 5.59 -5.99
CA LEU A 179 13.51 4.66 -4.92
C LEU A 179 14.27 3.34 -4.96
N HIS A 180 14.50 2.74 -6.12
CA HIS A 180 15.24 1.48 -6.24
C HIS A 180 16.62 1.49 -5.53
N PRO A 181 17.51 2.49 -5.76
CA PRO A 181 18.78 2.53 -5.05
C PRO A 181 18.62 2.79 -3.55
N GLN A 182 17.56 3.49 -3.12
CA GLN A 182 17.29 3.73 -1.70
C GLN A 182 16.77 2.49 -0.97
N LEU A 183 15.91 1.69 -1.62
CA LEU A 183 15.42 0.43 -1.08
C LEU A 183 16.52 -0.62 -0.98
N SER A 184 17.47 -0.60 -1.92
CA SER A 184 18.62 -1.51 -1.95
C SER A 184 19.84 -0.98 -1.19
N HIS A 185 19.68 0.11 -0.43
CA HIS A 185 20.76 0.77 0.27
C HIS A 185 21.19 -0.02 1.52
N THR A 186 22.45 0.12 1.94
CA THR A 186 22.96 -0.57 3.14
C THR A 186 22.58 0.12 4.46
N CYS A 187 22.26 1.42 4.40
CA CYS A 187 21.78 2.19 5.55
C CYS A 187 20.32 1.83 5.87
N GLU A 188 20.11 1.18 7.02
CA GLU A 188 18.79 0.80 7.53
C GLU A 188 17.79 1.96 7.58
N LYS A 189 18.24 3.15 8.00
CA LYS A 189 17.38 4.33 8.07
C LYS A 189 16.85 4.74 6.70
N VAL A 190 17.70 4.70 5.67
CA VAL A 190 17.30 5.02 4.30
C VAL A 190 16.30 3.99 3.78
N VAL A 191 16.56 2.70 4.01
CA VAL A 191 15.67 1.60 3.63
C VAL A 191 14.31 1.76 4.31
N LEU A 192 14.30 1.99 5.62
CA LEU A 192 13.11 2.15 6.43
C LEU A 192 12.24 3.32 5.94
N VAL A 193 12.82 4.52 5.81
CA VAL A 193 12.09 5.72 5.38
C VAL A 193 11.58 5.56 3.94
N SER A 194 12.36 4.95 3.05
CA SER A 194 11.96 4.73 1.66
C SER A 194 10.85 3.70 1.53
N THR A 195 10.89 2.63 2.36
CA THR A 195 9.82 1.62 2.45
C THR A 195 8.54 2.25 3.00
N SER A 196 8.63 3.07 4.06
CA SER A 196 7.49 3.81 4.61
C SER A 196 6.91 4.84 3.63
N MET A 197 7.74 5.51 2.82
CA MET A 197 7.28 6.41 1.75
C MET A 197 6.50 5.64 0.70
N LEU A 198 7.01 4.48 0.30
CA LEU A 198 6.36 3.63 -0.69
C LEU A 198 5.04 3.07 -0.15
N CYS A 199 5.01 2.66 1.12
CA CYS A 199 3.80 2.26 1.83
C CYS A 199 2.75 3.38 1.82
N ALA A 200 3.13 4.60 2.18
CA ALA A 200 2.22 5.74 2.21
C ALA A 200 1.69 6.11 0.80
N THR A 201 2.55 6.11 -0.20
CA THR A 201 2.15 6.41 -1.59
C THR A 201 1.25 5.32 -2.16
N ILE A 202 1.49 4.03 -1.87
CA ILE A 202 0.57 2.95 -2.22
C ILE A 202 -0.75 3.15 -1.49
N ARG A 203 -0.77 3.39 -0.18
CA ARG A 203 -2.03 3.65 0.54
C ARG A 203 -2.84 4.77 -0.12
N LEU A 204 -2.19 5.87 -0.50
CA LEU A 204 -2.84 7.06 -1.02
C LEU A 204 -3.22 7.01 -2.51
N VAL A 205 -2.57 6.17 -3.33
CA VAL A 205 -2.83 6.13 -4.79
C VAL A 205 -4.25 5.68 -5.12
N GLN A 206 -4.88 6.38 -6.06
CA GLN A 206 -6.23 6.12 -6.57
C GLN A 206 -6.21 5.80 -8.07
N SER A 207 -5.28 6.37 -8.85
CA SER A 207 -5.16 6.10 -10.28
C SER A 207 -4.67 4.68 -10.54
N SER A 208 -5.39 3.93 -11.37
CA SER A 208 -4.96 2.60 -11.82
C SER A 208 -3.63 2.66 -12.58
N PHE A 209 -3.38 3.72 -13.37
CA PHE A 209 -2.14 3.86 -14.13
C PHE A 209 -0.92 3.94 -13.22
N LEU A 210 -0.99 4.70 -12.13
CA LEU A 210 0.12 4.83 -11.19
C LEU A 210 0.26 3.58 -10.31
N LEU A 211 -0.86 3.02 -9.85
CA LEU A 211 -0.87 1.76 -9.11
C LEU A 211 -0.21 0.63 -9.92
N ASP A 212 -0.55 0.49 -11.20
CA ASP A 212 0.04 -0.51 -12.11
C ASP A 212 1.58 -0.37 -12.18
N GLN A 213 2.08 0.88 -12.25
CA GLN A 213 3.53 1.13 -12.25
C GLN A 213 4.18 0.78 -10.91
N MET A 214 3.54 1.08 -9.78
CA MET A 214 4.06 0.74 -8.46
C MET A 214 4.07 -0.77 -8.22
N VAL A 215 3.03 -1.48 -8.66
CA VAL A 215 2.96 -2.95 -8.60
C VAL A 215 3.99 -3.58 -9.54
N HIS A 216 4.13 -3.07 -10.76
CA HIS A 216 5.16 -3.53 -11.69
C HIS A 216 6.56 -3.37 -11.10
N PHE A 217 6.85 -2.18 -10.56
CA PHE A 217 8.11 -1.89 -9.91
C PHE A 217 8.43 -2.86 -8.77
N LEU A 218 7.50 -3.08 -7.83
CA LEU A 218 7.73 -3.91 -6.65
C LEU A 218 7.72 -5.41 -6.96
N LEU A 219 6.72 -5.90 -7.68
CA LEU A 219 6.45 -7.34 -7.82
C LEU A 219 7.01 -7.94 -9.10
N ARG A 220 7.13 -7.16 -10.18
CA ARG A 220 7.68 -7.65 -11.46
C ARG A 220 9.17 -7.40 -11.62
N THR A 221 9.80 -6.72 -10.66
CA THR A 221 11.27 -6.62 -10.55
C THR A 221 11.79 -7.71 -9.61
N PRO A 222 12.45 -8.79 -10.10
CA PRO A 222 12.78 -9.96 -9.26
C PRO A 222 13.77 -9.67 -8.13
N SER A 223 14.62 -8.65 -8.26
CA SER A 223 15.49 -8.20 -7.17
C SER A 223 14.68 -7.58 -6.03
N LEU A 224 13.74 -6.68 -6.35
CA LEU A 224 12.90 -6.00 -5.37
C LEU A 224 11.89 -6.93 -4.70
N MET A 225 11.25 -7.83 -5.45
CA MET A 225 10.32 -8.78 -4.85
C MET A 225 11.01 -9.66 -3.80
N ARG A 226 12.21 -10.17 -4.12
CA ARG A 226 13.01 -10.95 -3.15
C ARG A 226 13.50 -10.09 -1.98
N LEU A 227 13.85 -8.82 -2.24
CA LEU A 227 14.26 -7.89 -1.20
C LEU A 227 13.11 -7.57 -0.24
N LEU A 228 11.90 -7.34 -0.76
CA LEU A 228 10.68 -7.12 0.03
C LEU A 228 10.40 -8.30 0.96
N LEU A 229 10.38 -9.53 0.41
CA LEU A 229 10.16 -10.74 1.20
C LEU A 229 11.26 -10.94 2.27
N ARG A 230 12.52 -10.61 1.94
CA ARG A 230 13.62 -10.62 2.92
C ARG A 230 13.42 -9.56 4.00
N HIS A 231 12.98 -8.36 3.62
CA HIS A 231 12.75 -7.28 4.57
C HIS A 231 11.56 -7.53 5.49
N CYS A 232 10.55 -8.30 5.06
CA CYS A 232 9.47 -8.77 5.95
C CYS A 232 9.98 -9.66 7.10
N ASN A 233 11.17 -10.24 6.97
CA ASN A 233 11.85 -11.04 8.00
C ASN A 233 13.26 -10.49 8.27
N HIS A 234 13.37 -9.16 8.44
CA HIS A 234 14.61 -8.48 8.77
C HIS A 234 14.88 -8.53 10.29
N ILE A 235 16.15 -8.47 10.68
CA ILE A 235 16.57 -8.40 12.10
C ILE A 235 16.13 -7.10 12.80
N SER A 236 15.81 -6.08 12.02
CA SER A 236 15.30 -4.79 12.51
C SER A 236 13.79 -4.81 12.44
N ASP A 237 13.15 -4.82 13.61
CA ASP A 237 11.69 -4.86 13.74
C ASP A 237 11.01 -3.72 12.97
N GLN A 238 11.63 -2.54 12.92
CA GLN A 238 11.07 -1.40 12.20
C GLN A 238 11.00 -1.65 10.69
N ILE A 239 12.04 -2.27 10.11
CA ILE A 239 12.08 -2.61 8.68
C ILE A 239 11.07 -3.72 8.39
N SER A 240 11.03 -4.75 9.25
CA SER A 240 10.06 -5.85 9.14
C SER A 240 8.62 -5.35 9.18
N MET A 241 8.30 -4.53 10.19
CA MET A 241 6.97 -3.94 10.33
C MET A 241 6.63 -3.05 9.14
N ALA A 242 7.55 -2.20 8.68
CA ALA A 242 7.28 -1.32 7.56
C ALA A 242 7.07 -2.06 6.23
N SER A 243 7.82 -3.13 6.01
CA SER A 243 7.68 -3.99 4.84
C SER A 243 6.38 -4.79 4.89
N MET A 244 5.99 -5.28 6.06
CA MET A 244 4.71 -5.95 6.27
C MET A 244 3.52 -5.00 6.08
N SER A 245 3.59 -3.77 6.58
CA SER A 245 2.55 -2.76 6.32
C SER A 245 2.47 -2.40 4.84
N LEU A 246 3.60 -2.34 4.13
CA LEU A 246 3.60 -2.17 2.67
C LEU A 246 2.87 -3.33 1.96
N VAL A 247 3.15 -4.58 2.34
CA VAL A 247 2.44 -5.75 1.80
C VAL A 247 0.94 -5.67 2.10
N ASP A 248 0.56 -5.26 3.32
CA ASP A 248 -0.84 -5.10 3.71
C ASP A 248 -1.55 -4.05 2.83
N GLU A 249 -0.96 -2.87 2.68
CA GLU A 249 -1.49 -1.79 1.84
C GLU A 249 -1.63 -2.22 0.37
N MET A 250 -0.70 -3.04 -0.13
CA MET A 250 -0.81 -3.61 -1.47
C MET A 250 -2.00 -4.56 -1.56
N LEU A 251 -2.18 -5.47 -0.60
CA LEU A 251 -3.29 -6.43 -0.59
C LEU A 251 -4.66 -5.76 -0.47
N GLN A 252 -4.73 -4.52 0.05
CA GLN A 252 -5.95 -3.70 0.06
C GLN A 252 -6.31 -3.14 -1.32
N LYS A 253 -5.39 -3.13 -2.30
CA LYS A 253 -5.64 -2.55 -3.62
C LYS A 253 -6.36 -3.53 -4.55
N PRO A 254 -7.31 -3.06 -5.37
CA PRO A 254 -8.07 -3.89 -6.30
C PRO A 254 -7.24 -4.22 -7.56
N HIS A 255 -6.06 -4.82 -7.39
CA HIS A 255 -5.13 -5.13 -8.47
C HIS A 255 -4.80 -6.63 -8.48
N ARG A 256 -5.25 -7.33 -9.52
CA ARG A 256 -5.17 -8.80 -9.67
C ARG A 256 -3.77 -9.36 -9.41
N ASP A 257 -2.75 -8.73 -9.97
CA ASP A 257 -1.39 -9.28 -9.91
C ASP A 257 -0.79 -9.29 -8.50
N ILE A 258 -1.35 -8.52 -7.55
CA ILE A 258 -0.80 -8.42 -6.20
C ILE A 258 -0.92 -9.77 -5.50
N LEU A 259 -2.14 -10.30 -5.37
CA LEU A 259 -2.39 -11.59 -4.74
C LEU A 259 -1.76 -12.74 -5.54
N ASP A 260 -1.83 -12.66 -6.87
CA ASP A 260 -1.27 -13.67 -7.76
C ASP A 260 0.24 -13.83 -7.57
N ILE A 261 1.00 -12.72 -7.60
CA ILE A 261 2.46 -12.75 -7.53
C ILE A 261 2.93 -12.98 -6.10
N LEU A 262 2.39 -12.26 -5.12
CA LEU A 262 2.87 -12.35 -3.72
C LEU A 262 2.55 -13.70 -3.08
N VAL A 263 1.46 -14.35 -3.48
CA VAL A 263 0.94 -15.51 -2.74
C VAL A 263 0.61 -16.68 -3.64
N LEU A 264 -0.30 -16.51 -4.61
CA LEU A 264 -0.84 -17.67 -5.33
C LEU A 264 0.22 -18.38 -6.17
N SER A 265 1.19 -17.65 -6.74
CA SER A 265 2.29 -18.22 -7.51
C SER A 265 3.13 -19.23 -6.69
N PHE A 266 3.26 -19.01 -5.37
CA PHE A 266 3.96 -19.91 -4.45
C PHE A 266 3.11 -21.12 -4.05
N LEU A 267 1.79 -20.98 -4.03
CA LEU A 267 0.87 -22.05 -3.65
C LEU A 267 0.48 -22.95 -4.82
N GLN A 268 0.56 -22.45 -6.06
CA GLN A 268 0.15 -23.15 -7.28
C GLN A 268 0.86 -24.49 -7.48
N SER A 269 2.15 -24.57 -7.13
CA SER A 269 2.92 -25.81 -7.27
C SER A 269 2.54 -26.87 -6.24
N ARG A 270 1.82 -26.49 -5.17
CA ARG A 270 1.50 -27.32 -4.01
C ARG A 270 2.70 -28.08 -3.44
N CYS A 271 3.91 -27.54 -3.59
CA CYS A 271 5.13 -28.15 -3.05
C CYS A 271 5.11 -28.31 -1.51
N TYR A 272 4.23 -27.57 -0.83
CA TYR A 272 4.01 -27.68 0.61
C TYR A 272 3.25 -28.94 1.03
N VAL A 273 2.62 -29.68 0.11
CA VAL A 273 1.88 -30.91 0.40
C VAL A 273 2.76 -32.11 0.15
N SER A 274 2.86 -33.00 1.14
CA SER A 274 3.54 -34.28 1.00
C SER A 274 2.80 -35.15 -0.03
N ALA A 275 3.52 -35.68 -1.01
CA ALA A 275 2.96 -36.69 -1.89
C ALA A 275 2.71 -37.94 -1.02
N ALA A 276 1.45 -38.22 -0.73
CA ALA A 276 1.06 -39.44 -0.04
C ALA A 276 1.73 -40.63 -0.73
N THR A 277 2.61 -41.32 -0.01
CA THR A 277 3.08 -42.64 -0.39
C THR A 277 1.86 -43.54 -0.29
N ASP A 278 1.26 -43.80 -1.45
CA ASP A 278 0.13 -44.70 -1.61
C ASP A 278 0.55 -46.10 -1.09
N GLY A 279 0.13 -46.45 0.13
CA GLY A 279 0.33 -47.78 0.70
C GLY A 279 0.97 -47.84 2.09
N GLN A 280 0.38 -47.19 3.11
CA GLN A 280 0.39 -47.73 4.47
C GLN A 280 -0.74 -47.12 5.31
N GLU A 281 -1.96 -47.57 5.03
CA GLU A 281 -3.04 -47.53 6.02
C GLU A 281 -2.66 -48.45 7.19
N ASP A 282 -2.96 -47.99 8.42
CA ASP A 282 -2.89 -48.72 9.69
C ASP A 282 -1.52 -49.14 10.24
N LYS A 283 -0.81 -48.18 10.85
CA LYS A 283 -0.18 -48.29 12.19
C LYS A 283 0.80 -47.13 12.41
N GLN A 284 0.37 -46.08 13.11
CA GLN A 284 1.25 -45.26 13.96
C GLN A 284 0.40 -44.31 14.83
N LEU A 285 -0.43 -44.92 15.68
CA LEU A 285 -0.59 -44.38 17.03
C LEU A 285 0.66 -44.87 17.79
N GLU A 286 1.39 -43.92 18.36
CA GLU A 286 2.52 -44.12 19.29
C GLU A 286 3.87 -44.50 18.69
N THR A 287 4.65 -43.50 18.28
CA THR A 287 6.08 -43.44 18.65
C THR A 287 6.55 -41.98 18.66
N ASN A 288 6.75 -41.43 19.85
CA ASN A 288 7.38 -40.14 20.09
C ASN A 288 8.89 -40.22 19.72
N GLU A 289 9.22 -40.22 18.43
CA GLU A 289 10.62 -40.16 17.98
C GLU A 289 10.90 -39.05 16.93
N ASP A 290 9.91 -38.20 16.61
CA ASP A 290 10.09 -37.04 15.70
C ASP A 290 10.50 -35.73 16.41
N SER A 291 10.79 -35.79 17.72
CA SER A 291 11.18 -34.60 18.49
C SER A 291 12.66 -34.21 18.35
N GLN A 292 13.47 -34.91 17.54
CA GLN A 292 14.91 -34.68 17.45
C GLN A 292 15.39 -33.92 16.21
N ASP A 293 14.54 -33.67 15.21
CA ASP A 293 14.90 -32.87 14.02
C ASP A 293 14.37 -31.42 14.05
N LEU A 294 13.64 -31.03 15.11
CA LEU A 294 13.00 -29.71 15.24
C LEU A 294 13.81 -28.68 16.05
N ASP A 295 14.84 -29.14 16.75
CA ASP A 295 15.75 -28.28 17.53
C ASP A 295 16.76 -27.55 16.64
N ASP A 296 17.01 -28.06 15.42
CA ASP A 296 17.86 -27.44 14.39
C ASP A 296 17.05 -26.53 13.44
N ASP A 297 15.98 -25.93 13.93
CA ASP A 297 15.20 -24.95 13.16
C ASP A 297 15.85 -23.55 13.22
N PRO A 298 16.48 -23.07 12.13
CA PRO A 298 17.23 -21.80 12.12
C PRO A 298 16.36 -20.56 12.35
N PHE A 299 15.03 -20.69 12.35
CA PHE A 299 14.11 -19.60 12.65
C PHE A 299 13.78 -19.45 14.14
N PHE A 300 14.05 -20.49 14.94
CA PHE A 300 13.71 -20.52 16.37
C PHE A 300 14.94 -20.80 17.26
N SER A 301 16.14 -20.86 16.69
CA SER A 301 17.37 -21.09 17.44
C SER A 301 17.70 -19.96 18.44
N ASP A 302 17.12 -18.77 18.26
CA ASP A 302 17.20 -17.69 19.24
C ASP A 302 15.89 -17.67 20.04
N GLY A 303 15.95 -18.11 21.30
CA GLY A 303 14.81 -18.02 22.22
C GLY A 303 14.28 -16.58 22.26
N LEU A 304 12.95 -16.40 22.19
CA LEU A 304 12.31 -15.08 22.04
C LEU A 304 12.94 -14.07 23.01
N SER A 305 13.79 -13.20 22.46
CA SER A 305 14.57 -12.22 23.21
C SER A 305 13.62 -11.14 23.73
N ASP A 306 13.84 -10.70 24.98
CA ASP A 306 13.15 -9.56 25.59
C ASP A 306 13.49 -8.27 24.84
N GLY A 307 12.81 -8.04 23.73
CA GLY A 307 12.86 -6.80 22.95
C GLY A 307 11.91 -5.74 23.50
N PRO A 308 12.15 -4.45 23.20
CA PRO A 308 11.25 -3.36 23.56
C PRO A 308 9.83 -3.55 22.97
N PRO A 309 8.81 -2.88 23.53
CA PRO A 309 7.40 -3.23 23.31
C PRO A 309 7.02 -3.18 21.83
N ALA A 310 6.57 -4.32 21.31
CA ALA A 310 5.88 -4.41 20.03
C ALA A 310 4.64 -3.50 20.07
N GLN A 311 4.63 -2.50 19.19
CA GLN A 311 3.42 -1.79 18.79
C GLN A 311 2.45 -2.79 18.12
N PRO A 312 1.12 -2.57 18.16
CA PRO A 312 0.15 -3.55 17.70
C PRO A 312 0.56 -4.08 16.34
N ILE A 313 0.74 -5.40 16.33
CA ILE A 313 1.28 -6.19 15.24
C ILE A 313 0.32 -6.03 14.05
N ASN A 314 0.86 -6.16 12.84
CA ASN A 314 0.12 -6.27 11.58
C ASN A 314 -0.75 -7.56 11.56
N GLU A 315 -1.72 -7.68 12.49
CA GLU A 315 -2.74 -8.73 12.54
C GLU A 315 -3.55 -8.79 11.23
N ASP A 316 -3.52 -7.70 10.45
CA ASP A 316 -4.23 -7.56 9.19
C ASP A 316 -3.75 -8.48 8.06
N VAL A 317 -2.45 -8.78 7.90
CA VAL A 317 -1.98 -9.46 6.67
C VAL A 317 -2.51 -10.88 6.59
N VAL A 318 -2.34 -11.69 7.64
CA VAL A 318 -2.82 -13.08 7.64
C VAL A 318 -4.34 -13.13 7.63
N ASN A 319 -5.00 -12.26 8.40
CA ASN A 319 -6.46 -12.18 8.41
C ASN A 319 -7.00 -11.79 7.02
N ARG A 320 -6.40 -10.80 6.36
CA ARG A 320 -6.72 -10.39 4.99
C ARG A 320 -6.47 -11.50 3.98
N LEU A 321 -5.33 -12.17 4.06
CA LEU A 321 -5.04 -13.33 3.20
C LEU A 321 -6.07 -14.43 3.40
N SER A 322 -6.41 -14.72 4.65
CA SER A 322 -7.42 -15.70 5.00
C SER A 322 -8.85 -15.27 4.65
N ALA A 323 -9.11 -13.99 4.36
CA ALA A 323 -10.41 -13.51 3.91
C ALA A 323 -10.63 -13.69 2.40
N PHE A 324 -9.57 -13.76 1.59
CA PHE A 324 -9.69 -14.01 0.14
C PHE A 324 -10.30 -15.38 -0.12
N SER A 325 -11.38 -15.45 -0.91
CA SER A 325 -12.01 -16.72 -1.27
C SER A 325 -11.19 -17.43 -2.37
N HIS A 326 -10.25 -18.29 -1.97
CA HIS A 326 -9.42 -19.05 -2.90
C HIS A 326 -9.02 -20.43 -2.33
N PRO A 327 -9.28 -21.55 -3.03
CA PRO A 327 -9.07 -22.89 -2.50
C PRO A 327 -7.66 -23.18 -1.97
N LEU A 328 -6.62 -22.75 -2.70
CA LEU A 328 -5.23 -22.96 -2.25
C LEU A 328 -4.86 -22.15 -1.02
N LEU A 329 -5.47 -20.97 -0.83
CA LEU A 329 -5.25 -20.15 0.36
C LEU A 329 -5.97 -20.76 1.56
N ASP A 330 -7.20 -21.23 1.34
CA ASP A 330 -7.99 -21.92 2.36
C ASP A 330 -7.30 -23.20 2.81
N GLU A 331 -6.79 -24.01 1.87
CA GLU A 331 -6.00 -25.20 2.19
C GLU A 331 -4.76 -24.86 3.01
N TYR A 332 -3.95 -23.90 2.55
CA TYR A 332 -2.67 -23.59 3.21
C TYR A 332 -2.81 -22.90 4.57
N LEU A 333 -3.79 -21.99 4.72
CA LEU A 333 -3.96 -21.18 5.94
C LEU A 333 -4.97 -21.76 6.93
N LEU A 334 -6.04 -22.41 6.44
CA LEU A 334 -7.21 -22.75 7.26
C LEU A 334 -7.43 -24.25 7.45
N ASP A 335 -6.80 -25.12 6.66
CA ASP A 335 -6.90 -26.58 6.86
C ASP A 335 -5.79 -27.08 7.81
N PRO A 336 -6.12 -27.46 9.06
CA PRO A 336 -5.14 -27.94 10.02
C PRO A 336 -4.65 -29.36 9.72
N TYR A 337 -5.28 -30.07 8.77
CA TYR A 337 -4.99 -31.47 8.44
C TYR A 337 -4.15 -31.65 7.18
N VAL A 338 -3.61 -30.56 6.60
CA VAL A 338 -2.71 -30.66 5.46
C VAL A 338 -1.46 -31.44 5.84
N HIS A 339 -1.20 -32.55 5.14
CA HIS A 339 0.03 -33.29 5.25
C HIS A 339 1.16 -32.50 4.61
N LEU A 340 2.01 -31.88 5.43
CA LEU A 340 3.07 -31.01 4.96
C LEU A 340 4.26 -31.81 4.42
N SER A 341 4.86 -31.33 3.34
CA SER A 341 6.18 -31.77 2.89
C SER A 341 7.25 -31.48 3.95
N PRO A 342 8.34 -32.26 4.01
CA PRO A 342 9.45 -31.99 4.92
C PRO A 342 9.98 -30.55 4.79
N GLY A 343 10.17 -29.88 5.92
CA GLY A 343 10.66 -28.49 5.99
C GLY A 343 9.61 -27.40 5.67
N CYS A 344 8.37 -27.77 5.32
CA CYS A 344 7.27 -26.82 5.15
C CYS A 344 6.53 -26.58 6.48
N ARG A 345 5.95 -25.39 6.64
CA ARG A 345 5.12 -25.02 7.80
C ARG A 345 3.76 -24.55 7.34
N SER A 346 2.72 -24.96 8.04
CA SER A 346 1.38 -24.34 7.96
C SER A 346 1.20 -23.31 9.07
N LEU A 347 0.22 -22.43 8.91
CA LEU A 347 -0.20 -21.51 9.98
C LEU A 347 -0.54 -22.29 11.27
N PHE A 348 -1.25 -23.41 11.15
CA PHE A 348 -1.57 -24.28 12.28
C PHE A 348 -0.32 -24.79 13.00
N SER A 349 0.67 -25.33 12.27
CA SER A 349 1.91 -25.84 12.87
C SER A 349 2.69 -24.76 13.63
N VAL A 350 2.71 -23.53 13.10
CA VAL A 350 3.34 -22.37 13.75
C VAL A 350 2.57 -21.99 15.03
N LEU A 351 1.24 -21.90 14.97
CA LEU A 351 0.42 -21.55 16.13
C LEU A 351 0.54 -22.56 17.26
N ILE A 352 0.58 -23.87 16.96
CA ILE A 352 0.79 -24.91 17.99
C ILE A 352 2.15 -24.76 18.66
N ARG A 353 3.22 -24.47 17.90
CA ARG A 353 4.56 -24.25 18.47
C ARG A 353 4.61 -23.00 19.35
N VAL A 354 4.05 -21.89 18.88
CA VAL A 354 3.95 -20.64 19.67
C VAL A 354 3.15 -20.89 20.94
N MET A 355 2.04 -21.62 20.86
CA MET A 355 1.22 -21.96 22.02
C MET A 355 2.00 -22.82 23.03
N ALA A 356 2.79 -23.80 22.58
CA ALA A 356 3.62 -24.63 23.46
C ALA A 356 4.66 -23.79 24.21
N GLU A 357 5.33 -22.86 23.53
CA GLU A 357 6.30 -21.95 24.15
C GLU A 357 5.64 -20.98 25.14
N VAL A 358 4.48 -20.42 24.77
CA VAL A 358 3.67 -19.56 25.65
C VAL A 358 3.25 -20.33 26.90
N MET A 359 2.80 -21.58 26.77
CA MET A 359 2.40 -22.43 27.89
C MET A 359 3.56 -22.70 28.85
N GLN A 360 4.79 -22.84 28.33
CA GLN A 360 5.99 -22.99 29.16
C GLN A 360 6.33 -21.70 29.91
N ARG A 361 6.30 -20.54 29.24
CA ARG A 361 6.65 -19.24 29.85
C ARG A 361 5.62 -18.78 30.88
N ILE A 362 4.34 -19.05 30.65
CA ILE A 362 3.25 -18.69 31.58
C ILE A 362 3.42 -19.36 32.95
N GLN A 363 4.07 -20.52 33.04
CA GLN A 363 4.31 -21.20 34.33
C GLN A 363 5.10 -20.34 35.33
N GLN A 364 5.86 -19.36 34.84
CA GLN A 364 6.66 -18.44 35.66
C GLN A 364 5.86 -17.23 36.14
N VAL A 365 4.64 -17.00 35.62
CA VAL A 365 3.81 -15.84 35.90
C VAL A 365 2.85 -16.15 37.05
N SER A 366 3.03 -15.50 38.21
CA SER A 366 2.07 -15.57 39.31
C SER A 366 0.83 -14.72 39.01
N ASP A 367 -0.33 -15.14 39.52
CA ASP A 367 -1.61 -14.42 39.37
C ASP A 367 -1.98 -14.09 37.91
N LEU A 368 -1.64 -14.99 36.98
CA LEU A 368 -1.78 -14.82 35.53
C LEU A 368 -3.13 -14.22 35.12
N SER A 369 -4.24 -14.72 35.66
CA SER A 369 -5.57 -14.26 35.29
C SER A 369 -5.80 -12.79 35.64
N GLU A 370 -5.29 -12.33 36.79
CA GLU A 370 -5.40 -10.94 37.21
C GLU A 370 -4.49 -10.05 36.35
N GLN A 371 -3.25 -10.49 36.12
CA GLN A 371 -2.30 -9.76 35.27
C GLN A 371 -2.77 -9.62 33.82
N LEU A 372 -3.39 -10.65 33.24
CA LEU A 372 -4.00 -10.58 31.91
C LEU A 372 -5.17 -9.60 31.87
N LEU A 373 -6.04 -9.61 32.89
CA LEU A 373 -7.16 -8.67 32.99
C LEU A 373 -6.67 -7.22 33.07
N ASP A 374 -5.65 -6.96 33.90
CA ASP A 374 -5.07 -5.63 34.03
C ASP A 374 -4.32 -5.20 32.77
N THR A 375 -3.63 -6.13 32.10
CA THR A 375 -2.98 -5.86 30.81
C THR A 375 -4.02 -5.53 29.74
N ARG A 376 -5.17 -6.22 29.69
CA ARG A 376 -6.28 -5.87 28.77
C ARG A 376 -6.84 -4.48 29.07
N ARG A 377 -7.08 -4.14 30.34
CA ARG A 377 -7.51 -2.79 30.74
C ARG A 377 -6.49 -1.74 30.31
N HIS A 378 -5.21 -2.06 30.43
CA HIS A 378 -4.14 -1.16 30.03
C HIS A 378 -4.11 -0.95 28.51
N LEU A 379 -4.23 -2.00 27.71
CA LEU A 379 -4.33 -1.92 26.24
C LEU A 379 -5.56 -1.10 25.78
N LEU A 380 -6.65 -1.15 26.55
CA LEU A 380 -7.85 -0.34 26.31
C LEU A 380 -7.75 1.10 26.86
N GLY A 381 -6.62 1.50 27.45
CA GLY A 381 -6.43 2.82 28.05
C GLY A 381 -7.19 3.06 29.35
N LEU A 382 -7.70 2.00 29.99
CA LEU A 382 -8.53 2.05 31.21
C LEU A 382 -7.72 1.99 32.51
N SER A 383 -6.42 1.68 32.46
CA SER A 383 -5.54 1.63 33.63
C SER A 383 -4.15 2.22 33.35
N GLN A 384 -3.59 2.90 34.37
CA GLN A 384 -2.20 3.36 34.34
C GLN A 384 -1.27 2.22 34.77
N HIS A 385 -0.18 2.08 34.04
CA HIS A 385 0.71 0.93 34.00
C HIS A 385 1.21 0.46 35.38
N THR A 386 0.99 -0.81 35.73
CA THR A 386 1.74 -1.51 36.78
C THR A 386 2.94 -2.19 36.10
N GLY A 387 4.15 -2.00 36.61
CA GLY A 387 5.38 -2.53 36.03
C GLY A 387 5.50 -4.05 36.17
N SER A 388 4.69 -4.81 35.43
CA SER A 388 4.81 -6.27 35.36
C SER A 388 6.07 -6.64 34.57
N GLU A 389 6.90 -7.50 35.16
CA GLU A 389 8.10 -8.05 34.52
C GLU A 389 7.76 -8.84 33.25
N HIS A 390 6.53 -9.38 33.15
CA HIS A 390 6.08 -10.21 32.04
C HIS A 390 5.15 -9.47 31.05
N LEU A 391 5.11 -8.13 31.08
CA LEU A 391 4.18 -7.35 30.28
C LEU A 391 4.20 -7.71 28.78
N THR A 392 5.37 -7.89 28.17
CA THR A 392 5.48 -8.22 26.75
C THR A 392 4.83 -9.56 26.43
N LEU A 393 5.08 -10.58 27.26
CA LEU A 393 4.43 -11.89 27.15
C LEU A 393 2.90 -11.77 27.29
N LEU A 394 2.42 -11.03 28.29
CA LEU A 394 0.99 -10.83 28.54
C LEU A 394 0.29 -10.11 27.37
N LYS A 395 0.93 -9.07 26.81
CA LYS A 395 0.44 -8.39 25.59
C LYS A 395 0.39 -9.36 24.42
N GLY A 396 1.45 -10.15 24.22
CA GLY A 396 1.52 -11.16 23.16
C GLY A 396 0.43 -12.22 23.27
N ILE A 397 0.11 -12.70 24.49
CA ILE A 397 -0.98 -13.65 24.74
C ILE A 397 -2.33 -13.07 24.31
N ILE A 398 -2.60 -11.80 24.67
CA ILE A 398 -3.86 -11.13 24.33
C ILE A 398 -4.00 -10.96 22.80
N VAL A 399 -2.93 -10.51 22.14
CA VAL A 399 -2.85 -10.40 20.67
C VAL A 399 -3.08 -11.75 20.01
N LEU A 400 -2.39 -12.81 20.45
CA LEU A 400 -2.53 -14.16 19.90
C LEU A 400 -3.96 -14.70 20.08
N GLU A 401 -4.59 -14.43 21.22
CA GLU A 401 -5.99 -14.80 21.48
C GLU A 401 -6.95 -14.11 20.51
N GLU A 402 -6.84 -12.78 20.34
CA GLU A 402 -7.71 -12.03 19.43
C GLU A 402 -7.48 -12.45 17.97
N PHE A 403 -6.22 -12.64 17.56
CA PHE A 403 -5.88 -13.20 16.25
C PHE A 403 -6.54 -14.57 16.01
N CYS A 404 -6.45 -15.50 16.97
CA CYS A 404 -7.08 -16.81 16.85
C CYS A 404 -8.61 -16.73 16.75
N LYS A 405 -9.26 -15.81 17.48
CA LYS A 405 -10.71 -15.58 17.40
C LYS A 405 -11.12 -15.08 16.02
N GLU A 406 -10.37 -14.13 15.45
CA GLU A 406 -10.66 -13.59 14.13
C GLU A 406 -10.48 -14.66 13.05
N LEU A 407 -9.37 -15.41 13.09
CA LEU A 407 -9.13 -16.52 12.17
C LEU A 407 -10.22 -17.60 12.26
N ALA A 408 -10.67 -17.94 13.48
CA ALA A 408 -11.76 -18.88 13.68
C ALA A 408 -13.10 -18.37 13.11
N ALA A 409 -13.38 -17.07 13.23
CA ALA A 409 -14.56 -16.45 12.64
C ALA A 409 -14.51 -16.51 11.11
N ILE A 410 -13.35 -16.21 10.50
CA ILE A 410 -13.15 -16.30 9.04
C ILE A 410 -13.35 -17.75 8.57
N ALA A 411 -12.73 -18.72 9.24
CA ALA A 411 -12.88 -20.14 8.93
C ALA A 411 -14.35 -20.61 9.06
N PHE A 412 -15.07 -20.13 10.08
CA PHE A 412 -16.49 -20.45 10.27
C PHE A 412 -17.37 -19.91 9.14
N VAL A 413 -17.14 -18.67 8.68
CA VAL A 413 -17.87 -18.07 7.55
C VAL A 413 -17.58 -18.80 6.24
N LYS A 414 -16.34 -19.27 6.04
CA LYS A 414 -15.91 -19.95 4.83
C LYS A 414 -16.30 -21.42 4.76
N LYS A 415 -16.64 -22.05 5.89
CA LYS A 415 -17.15 -23.44 5.86
C LYS A 415 -18.39 -23.48 4.97
N PRO A 416 -18.38 -24.26 3.88
CA PRO A 416 -19.60 -24.47 3.12
C PRO A 416 -20.63 -25.10 4.07
N LEU A 417 -21.85 -24.56 4.08
CA LEU A 417 -23.01 -25.06 4.85
C LEU A 417 -23.41 -26.51 4.54
N ASN A 418 -22.61 -27.28 3.80
CA ASN A 418 -22.89 -28.64 3.36
C ASN A 418 -21.70 -29.57 3.65
N ARG A 419 -21.55 -29.96 4.91
CA ARG A 419 -21.03 -31.27 5.30
C ARG A 419 -21.85 -31.73 6.51
N ASP A 420 -23.10 -32.06 6.25
CA ASP A 420 -23.89 -32.99 7.07
C ASP A 420 -23.48 -34.43 6.72
#